data_AF-A0A562M930-F1
#
_entry.id   AF-A0A562M930-F1
#
_cell.length_a   1.000
_cell.length_b   1.000
_cell.length_c   1.000
_cell.angle_alpha   90.00
_cell.angle_beta   90.00
_cell.angle_gamma   90.00
#
_symmetry.space_group_name_H-M   'P 1'
#
loop_
_entity.id
_entity.type
_entity.pdbx_description
1 polymer ?
#
loop_
_entity_poly.entity_id
_entity_poly.type
_entity_poly.pdbx_seq_one_letter_code
_entity_poly.pdbx_strand_id
1 'polypeptide(L)'
;MFFLLFGLDIASNTITMSDQFNIFLICICTAFFEEIVFRYYLIRGLSRFFNKKKSVIISAVLFAACHLGNSHFTTTAFASHFLGGIIYAYAYIHTKSIYYPVGLHFGWNYIQWLFSLPMSGTTKSGLYSLILPTNDYWLGGNYGIEGGFASLLIRSILFGVILFTVSRYERNAHVNY
;
A
#
# COMPACT_ATOMS: atom_id res chain seq x y z
N MET A 1 -13.08 22.47 14.39
CA MET A 1 -14.36 22.63 13.67
C MET A 1 -14.61 21.35 12.91
N PHE A 2 -15.56 20.54 13.37
CA PHE A 2 -15.86 19.21 12.85
C PHE A 2 -16.62 19.29 11.52
N PHE A 3 -16.09 18.69 10.46
CA PHE A 3 -16.86 18.40 9.25
C PHE A 3 -16.77 16.91 8.95
N LEU A 4 -17.95 16.28 9.06
CA LEU A 4 -18.23 14.87 8.83
C LEU A 4 -18.12 14.54 7.34
N LEU A 5 -17.03 13.87 6.96
CA LEU A 5 -17.09 12.87 5.90
C LEU A 5 -17.39 11.53 6.60
N PHE A 6 -18.57 10.97 6.36
CA PHE A 6 -18.95 9.59 6.77
C PHE A 6 -19.14 9.27 8.27
N GLY A 7 -19.47 10.23 9.15
CA GLY A 7 -19.65 9.87 10.57
C GLY A 7 -18.37 9.88 11.40
N LEU A 8 -17.22 10.22 10.79
CA LEU A 8 -15.92 10.18 11.44
C LEU A 8 -15.45 11.56 11.90
N ASP A 9 -14.83 11.54 13.07
CA ASP A 9 -14.31 12.71 13.76
C ASP A 9 -12.88 13.04 13.28
N ILE A 10 -12.72 14.20 12.64
CA ILE A 10 -11.43 14.71 12.15
C ILE A 10 -11.05 15.98 12.92
N ALA A 11 -9.83 15.98 13.46
CA ALA A 11 -9.23 17.15 14.09
C ALA A 11 -7.86 17.45 13.44
N SER A 12 -7.49 18.73 13.39
CA SER A 12 -6.11 19.14 13.05
C SER A 12 -5.22 18.99 14.28
N ASN A 13 -4.01 18.44 14.11
CA ASN A 13 -3.01 18.38 15.15
C ASN A 13 -2.04 19.56 15.04
N THR A 14 -1.47 19.97 16.17
CA THR A 14 -0.33 20.89 16.20
C THR A 14 0.95 20.08 16.13
N ILE A 15 1.44 19.82 14.91
CA ILE A 15 2.75 19.19 14.68
C ILE A 15 3.74 20.17 14.08
N THR A 16 5.04 19.94 14.27
CA THR A 16 6.07 20.79 13.66
C THR A 16 6.26 20.45 12.18
N MET A 17 6.79 21.40 11.39
CA MET A 17 7.16 21.12 10.01
C MET A 17 8.23 20.02 9.92
N SER A 18 9.12 19.93 10.91
CA SER A 18 10.09 18.84 11.03
C SER A 18 9.43 17.48 11.23
N ASP A 19 8.36 17.37 12.02
CA ASP A 19 7.65 16.09 12.22
C ASP A 19 7.02 15.61 10.91
N GLN A 20 6.37 16.52 10.19
CA GLN A 20 5.76 16.18 8.90
C GLN A 20 6.81 15.81 7.85
N PHE A 21 7.93 16.51 7.83
CA PHE A 21 9.06 16.19 6.95
C PHE A 21 9.66 14.82 7.29
N ASN A 22 9.80 14.49 8.58
CA ASN A 22 10.27 13.18 9.02
C ASN A 22 9.31 12.05 8.60
N ILE A 23 7.99 12.25 8.74
CA ILE A 23 6.98 11.30 8.24
C ILE A 23 7.14 11.08 6.73
N PHE A 24 7.24 12.17 5.96
CA PHE A 24 7.45 12.08 4.51
C PHE A 24 8.70 11.27 4.17
N LEU A 25 9.84 11.58 4.80
CA LEU A 25 11.11 10.90 4.58
C LEU A 25 11.04 9.41 4.92
N ILE A 26 10.47 9.06 6.07
CA ILE A 26 10.33 7.65 6.46
C ILE A 26 9.47 6.91 5.43
N CYS A 27 8.29 7.45 5.08
CA CYS A 27 7.41 6.80 4.12
C CYS A 27 8.08 6.58 2.75
N ILE A 28 8.80 7.58 2.23
CA ILE A 28 9.41 7.45 0.91
C ILE A 28 10.65 6.55 0.93
N CYS A 29 11.47 6.60 1.98
CA CYS A 29 12.62 5.72 2.12
C CYS A 29 12.19 4.26 2.31
N THR A 30 11.18 3.99 3.14
CA THR A 30 10.61 2.65 3.33
C THR A 30 10.05 2.11 2.02
N ALA A 31 9.17 2.88 1.35
CA ALA A 31 8.59 2.47 0.07
C ALA A 31 9.67 2.22 -0.99
N PHE A 32 10.68 3.10 -1.08
CA PHE A 32 11.77 2.94 -2.02
C PHE A 32 12.59 1.67 -1.77
N PHE A 33 12.99 1.44 -0.51
CA PHE A 33 13.78 0.27 -0.14
C PHE A 33 13.02 -1.03 -0.38
N GLU A 34 11.79 -1.12 0.09
CA GLU A 34 10.98 -2.32 -0.09
C GLU A 34 10.73 -2.62 -1.57
N GLU A 35 10.34 -1.62 -2.37
CA GLU A 35 10.08 -1.87 -3.79
C GLU A 35 11.35 -2.23 -4.57
N ILE A 36 12.53 -1.70 -4.20
CA ILE A 36 13.80 -2.15 -4.78
C ILE A 36 14.04 -3.63 -4.47
N VAL A 37 13.90 -4.05 -3.21
CA VAL A 37 14.13 -5.44 -2.81
C VAL A 37 13.15 -6.36 -3.53
N PHE A 38 11.85 -6.09 -3.43
CA PHE A 38 10.81 -7.01 -3.89
C PHE A 38 10.53 -6.94 -5.39
N ARG A 39 10.69 -5.78 -6.05
CA ARG A 39 10.40 -5.62 -7.49
C ARG A 39 11.64 -5.60 -8.33
N TYR A 40 12.64 -4.81 -7.95
CA TYR A 40 13.85 -4.73 -8.75
C TYR A 40 14.68 -6.00 -8.62
N TYR A 41 15.06 -6.41 -7.41
CA TYR A 41 15.92 -7.59 -7.23
C TYR A 41 15.14 -8.90 -7.31
N LEU A 42 14.12 -9.07 -6.47
CA LEU A 42 13.44 -10.34 -6.32
C LEU A 42 12.67 -10.76 -7.57
N ILE A 43 11.81 -9.91 -8.14
CA ILE A 43 11.06 -10.26 -9.37
C ILE A 43 12.01 -10.50 -10.55
N ARG A 44 13.09 -9.70 -10.72
CA ARG A 44 14.06 -9.96 -11.78
C ARG A 44 14.80 -11.29 -11.60
N GLY A 45 15.18 -11.61 -10.37
CA GLY A 45 15.81 -12.90 -10.04
C GLY A 45 14.87 -14.07 -10.30
N LEU A 46 13.65 -14.02 -9.77
CA LEU A 46 12.63 -15.07 -9.95
C LEU A 46 12.27 -15.28 -11.42
N SER A 47 12.24 -14.21 -12.22
CA SER A 47 11.91 -14.30 -13.66
C SER A 47 12.94 -15.05 -14.50
N ARG A 48 14.11 -15.39 -13.93
CA ARG A 48 15.08 -16.30 -14.57
C ARG A 48 14.68 -17.77 -14.46
N PHE A 49 13.84 -18.12 -13.48
CA PHE A 49 13.45 -19.49 -13.17
C PHE A 49 11.94 -19.75 -13.34
N PHE A 50 11.13 -18.70 -13.24
CA PHE A 50 9.67 -18.77 -13.24
C PHE A 50 9.05 -17.84 -14.27
N ASN A 51 7.82 -18.16 -14.69
CA ASN A 51 7.04 -17.26 -15.53
C ASN A 51 6.58 -16.01 -14.76
N LYS A 52 6.20 -14.95 -15.49
CA LYS A 52 5.75 -13.66 -14.94
C LYS A 52 4.72 -13.81 -13.81
N LYS A 53 3.71 -14.66 -13.98
CA LYS A 53 2.64 -14.86 -12.97
C LYS A 53 3.20 -15.45 -11.68
N LYS A 54 4.01 -16.50 -11.76
CA LYS A 54 4.64 -17.14 -10.60
C LYS A 54 5.59 -16.17 -9.88
N SER A 55 6.41 -15.41 -10.61
CA SER A 55 7.31 -14.42 -10.00
C SER A 55 6.55 -13.34 -9.21
N VAL A 56 5.41 -12.88 -9.73
CA VAL A 56 4.54 -11.92 -9.03
C VAL A 56 3.96 -12.54 -7.75
N ILE A 57 3.39 -13.74 -7.83
CA ILE A 57 2.77 -14.39 -6.67
C ILE A 57 3.81 -14.64 -5.57
N ILE A 58 4.98 -15.18 -5.92
CA ILE A 58 6.04 -15.44 -4.93
C ILE A 58 6.53 -14.13 -4.30
N SER A 59 6.76 -13.09 -5.10
CA SER A 59 7.16 -11.77 -4.58
C SER A 59 6.11 -11.18 -3.64
N ALA A 60 4.83 -11.29 -3.98
CA ALA A 60 3.73 -10.79 -3.15
C ALA A 60 3.57 -11.57 -1.84
N VAL A 61 3.72 -12.90 -1.85
CA VAL A 61 3.70 -13.72 -0.63
C VAL A 61 4.86 -13.34 0.28
N LEU A 62 6.07 -13.22 -0.26
CA LEU A 62 7.24 -12.84 0.53
C LEU A 62 7.12 -11.42 1.10
N PHE A 63 6.57 -10.49 0.31
CA PHE A 63 6.27 -9.13 0.77
C PHE A 63 5.32 -9.15 1.98
N ALA A 64 4.20 -9.88 1.89
CA ALA A 64 3.27 -10.02 3.01
C ALA A 64 3.91 -10.74 4.22
N ALA A 65 4.72 -11.77 3.98
CA ALA A 65 5.39 -12.52 5.03
C ALA A 65 6.40 -11.68 5.83
N CYS A 66 7.08 -10.72 5.19
CA CYS A 66 7.98 -9.81 5.90
C CYS A 66 7.28 -8.93 6.95
N HIS A 67 5.94 -8.81 6.88
CA HIS A 67 5.15 -8.04 7.83
C HIS A 67 4.66 -8.88 9.02
N LEU A 68 4.90 -10.20 9.05
CA LEU A 68 4.46 -11.08 10.14
C LEU A 68 5.00 -10.68 11.52
N GLY A 69 6.14 -9.98 11.57
CA GLY A 69 6.73 -9.47 12.81
C GLY A 69 6.09 -8.20 13.36
N ASN A 70 5.14 -7.59 12.63
CA ASN A 70 4.51 -6.34 13.05
C ASN A 70 3.49 -6.58 14.17
N SER A 71 3.39 -5.62 15.09
CA SER A 71 2.40 -5.64 16.16
C SER A 71 0.98 -5.75 15.61
N HIS A 72 0.15 -6.55 16.27
CA HIS A 72 -1.27 -6.75 15.92
C HIS A 72 -1.51 -7.35 14.51
N PHE A 73 -0.53 -8.02 13.91
CA PHE A 73 -0.69 -8.63 12.60
C PHE A 73 -1.84 -9.64 12.55
N THR A 74 -2.66 -9.57 11.51
CA THR A 74 -3.83 -10.44 11.31
C THR A 74 -3.80 -11.14 9.96
N THR A 75 -4.69 -12.12 9.77
CA THR A 75 -4.89 -12.77 8.46
C THR A 75 -5.39 -11.79 7.39
N THR A 76 -6.21 -10.82 7.77
CA THR A 76 -6.66 -9.73 6.88
C THR A 76 -5.52 -8.81 6.49
N ALA A 77 -4.59 -8.49 7.42
CA ALA A 77 -3.37 -7.76 7.11
C ALA A 77 -2.51 -8.51 6.11
N PHE A 78 -2.31 -9.82 6.29
CA PHE A 78 -1.59 -10.65 5.31
C PHE A 78 -2.22 -10.56 3.92
N ALA A 79 -3.54 -10.72 3.83
CA ALA A 79 -4.25 -10.64 2.55
C ALA A 79 -4.12 -9.25 1.91
N SER A 80 -4.15 -8.17 2.71
CA SER A 80 -4.02 -6.80 2.24
C SER A 80 -2.62 -6.51 1.71
N HIS A 81 -1.58 -6.92 2.44
CA HIS A 81 -0.19 -6.82 2.00
C HIS A 81 0.10 -7.68 0.77
N PHE A 82 -0.45 -8.88 0.71
CA PHE A 82 -0.33 -9.75 -0.45
C PHE A 82 -0.94 -9.08 -1.70
N LEU A 83 -2.16 -8.54 -1.58
CA LEU A 83 -2.81 -7.83 -2.67
C LEU A 83 -2.05 -6.54 -3.05
N GLY A 84 -1.54 -5.79 -2.07
CA GLY A 84 -0.64 -4.66 -2.29
C GLY A 84 0.59 -5.07 -3.09
N GLY A 85 1.25 -6.16 -2.69
CA GLY A 85 2.40 -6.73 -3.39
C GLY A 85 2.09 -7.10 -4.84
N ILE A 86 0.91 -7.64 -5.12
CA ILE A 86 0.45 -7.90 -6.50
C ILE A 86 0.31 -6.58 -7.28
N ILE A 87 -0.34 -5.56 -6.71
CA ILE A 87 -0.55 -4.26 -7.37
C ILE A 87 0.78 -3.61 -7.71
N TYR A 88 1.71 -3.56 -6.76
CA TYR A 88 3.02 -2.93 -6.96
C TYR A 88 3.87 -3.73 -7.96
N ALA A 89 3.84 -5.07 -7.91
CA ALA A 89 4.49 -5.92 -8.89
C ALA A 89 3.90 -5.75 -10.30
N TYR A 90 2.58 -5.61 -10.40
CA TYR A 90 1.91 -5.36 -11.67
C TYR A 90 2.31 -3.99 -12.24
N ALA A 91 2.33 -2.94 -11.41
CA ALA A 91 2.81 -1.62 -11.80
C ALA A 91 4.26 -1.67 -12.31
N TYR A 92 5.15 -2.37 -11.59
CA TYR A 92 6.54 -2.53 -12.00
C TYR A 92 6.69 -3.22 -13.36
N ILE A 93 6.03 -4.35 -13.58
CA ILE A 93 6.28 -5.16 -14.78
C ILE A 93 5.71 -4.50 -16.05
N HIS A 94 4.60 -3.76 -15.96
CA HIS A 94 4.02 -3.08 -17.13
C HIS A 94 4.73 -1.77 -17.46
N THR A 95 5.16 -1.02 -16.44
CA THR A 95 5.87 0.25 -16.66
C THR A 95 7.37 0.09 -16.86
N LYS A 96 7.94 -1.07 -16.46
CA LYS A 96 9.39 -1.35 -16.40
C LYS A 96 10.17 -0.30 -15.61
N SER A 97 9.51 0.41 -14.71
CA SER A 97 10.05 1.53 -13.94
C SER A 97 9.73 1.35 -12.46
N ILE A 98 10.71 1.65 -11.60
CA ILE A 98 10.55 1.55 -10.15
C ILE A 98 9.76 2.73 -9.57
N TYR A 99 9.66 3.84 -10.30
CA TYR A 99 9.00 5.05 -9.78
C TYR A 99 7.50 4.84 -9.52
N TYR A 100 6.83 4.04 -10.35
CA TYR A 100 5.40 3.76 -10.21
C TYR A 100 5.05 2.95 -8.95
N PRO A 101 5.65 1.76 -8.70
CA PRO A 101 5.38 1.04 -7.46
C PRO A 101 5.80 1.86 -6.23
N VAL A 102 6.92 2.58 -6.29
CA VAL A 102 7.37 3.44 -5.17
C VAL A 102 6.36 4.54 -4.88
N GLY A 103 5.85 5.23 -5.90
CA GLY A 103 4.85 6.28 -5.70
C GLY A 103 3.53 5.75 -5.12
N LEU A 104 3.05 4.59 -5.61
CA LEU A 104 1.85 3.95 -5.09
C LEU A 104 2.00 3.52 -3.63
N HIS A 105 3.15 2.91 -3.30
CA HIS A 105 3.45 2.45 -1.95
C HIS A 105 3.66 3.64 -1.00
N PHE A 106 4.48 4.62 -1.40
CA PHE A 106 4.66 5.86 -0.64
C PHE A 106 3.33 6.54 -0.34
N GLY A 107 2.46 6.71 -1.35
CA GLY A 107 1.15 7.35 -1.16
C GLY A 107 0.27 6.58 -0.18
N TRP A 108 0.28 5.25 -0.26
CA TRP A 108 -0.45 4.38 0.67
C TRP A 108 0.01 4.57 2.13
N ASN A 109 1.33 4.63 2.35
CA ASN A 109 1.90 4.79 3.70
C ASN A 109 1.70 6.21 4.22
N TYR A 110 2.00 7.20 3.38
CA TYR A 110 1.98 8.61 3.76
C TYR A 110 0.59 9.08 4.14
N ILE A 111 -0.46 8.70 3.39
CA ILE A 111 -1.84 9.10 3.72
C ILE A 111 -2.25 8.56 5.09
N GLN A 112 -1.86 7.34 5.47
CA GLN A 112 -2.21 6.79 6.79
C GLN A 112 -1.64 7.64 7.92
N TRP A 113 -0.33 7.89 7.91
CA TRP A 113 0.29 8.71 8.94
C TRP A 113 -0.06 10.20 8.84
N LEU A 114 -0.37 10.74 7.66
CA LEU A 114 -0.90 12.09 7.49
C LEU A 114 -2.18 12.32 8.32
N PHE A 115 -3.03 11.29 8.41
CA PHE A 115 -4.27 11.27 9.20
C PHE A 115 -4.11 10.61 10.57
N SER A 116 -2.87 10.42 11.03
CA SER A 116 -2.52 9.79 12.31
C SER A 116 -3.14 8.40 12.51
N LEU A 117 -3.39 7.69 11.41
CA LEU A 117 -3.89 6.33 11.45
C LEU A 117 -2.77 5.36 11.80
N PRO A 118 -3.07 4.26 12.51
CA PRO A 118 -2.11 3.18 12.63
C PRO A 118 -1.77 2.66 11.23
N MET A 119 -0.49 2.39 10.99
CA MET A 119 0.04 1.77 9.78
C MET A 119 0.94 0.63 10.22
N SER A 120 0.60 -0.58 9.79
CA SER A 120 1.32 -1.80 10.15
C SER A 120 1.62 -1.92 11.66
N GLY A 121 0.62 -1.60 12.49
CA GLY A 121 0.71 -1.71 13.96
C GLY A 121 1.47 -0.56 14.64
N THR A 122 1.83 0.49 13.90
CA THR A 122 2.53 1.67 14.45
C THR A 122 1.80 2.96 14.12
N THR A 123 1.74 3.88 15.09
CA THR A 123 1.06 5.16 14.91
C THR A 123 2.06 6.30 15.05
N LYS A 124 1.97 7.28 14.16
CA LYS A 124 2.66 8.57 14.25
C LYS A 124 1.64 9.69 14.12
N SER A 125 1.81 10.78 14.85
CA SER A 125 0.95 11.96 14.74
C SER A 125 1.28 12.74 13.47
N GLY A 126 0.36 12.74 12.51
CA GLY A 126 0.40 13.59 11.32
C GLY A 126 -0.37 14.89 11.50
N LEU A 127 -0.60 15.60 10.39
CA LEU A 127 -1.34 16.88 10.36
C LEU A 127 -2.78 16.76 10.86
N TYR A 128 -3.41 15.62 10.62
CA TYR A 128 -4.79 15.37 11.03
C TYR A 128 -4.86 14.14 11.93
N SER A 129 -5.79 14.13 12.87
CA SER A 129 -6.19 12.97 13.66
C SER A 129 -7.57 12.53 13.21
N LEU A 130 -7.63 11.36 12.59
CA LEU A 130 -8.87 10.64 12.33
C LEU A 130 -9.06 9.59 13.43
N ILE A 131 -10.12 9.73 14.24
CA ILE A 131 -10.41 8.77 15.31
C ILE A 131 -11.21 7.61 14.72
N LEU A 132 -10.58 6.43 14.68
CA LEU A 132 -11.23 5.20 14.23
C LEU A 132 -11.62 4.32 15.42
N PRO A 133 -12.74 3.58 15.36
CA PRO A 133 -13.08 2.55 16.34
C PRO A 133 -11.99 1.47 16.40
N THR A 134 -11.47 1.19 17.60
CA THR A 134 -10.31 0.31 17.81
C THR A 134 -10.60 -1.19 17.65
N ASN A 135 -11.87 -1.60 17.77
CA ASN A 135 -12.29 -3.00 17.67
C ASN A 135 -13.09 -3.30 16.38
N ASP A 136 -12.78 -2.57 15.31
CA ASP A 136 -13.48 -2.70 14.04
C ASP A 136 -12.65 -3.50 13.03
N TYR A 137 -13.09 -4.73 12.73
CA TYR A 137 -12.51 -5.56 11.68
C TYR A 137 -12.65 -4.96 10.27
N TRP A 138 -13.60 -4.05 10.07
CA TRP A 138 -13.76 -3.32 8.81
C TRP A 138 -12.59 -2.37 8.57
N LEU A 139 -12.18 -1.65 9.61
CA LEU A 139 -11.10 -0.65 9.58
C LEU A 139 -9.75 -1.17 10.10
N GLY A 140 -9.69 -2.42 10.55
CA GLY A 140 -8.45 -3.11 10.92
C GLY A 140 -7.90 -2.83 12.31
N GLY A 141 -8.65 -2.10 13.14
CA GLY A 141 -8.34 -1.83 14.53
C GLY A 141 -6.91 -1.32 14.76
N ASN A 142 -6.21 -1.90 15.73
CA ASN A 142 -4.86 -1.49 16.11
C ASN A 142 -3.78 -1.75 15.05
N TYR A 143 -4.01 -2.65 14.08
CA TYR A 143 -3.08 -2.82 12.97
C TYR A 143 -3.14 -1.63 12.01
N GLY A 144 -4.28 -0.94 11.95
CA GLY A 144 -4.57 0.12 11.00
C GLY A 144 -5.42 -0.35 9.84
N ILE A 145 -5.72 0.58 8.92
CA ILE A 145 -6.60 0.30 7.77
C ILE A 145 -6.13 -0.89 6.93
N GLU A 146 -4.83 -1.14 6.87
CA GLU A 146 -4.20 -2.31 6.23
C GLU A 146 -4.68 -3.65 6.77
N GLY A 147 -5.09 -3.70 8.04
CA GLY A 147 -5.65 -4.90 8.67
C GLY A 147 -7.15 -5.05 8.46
N GLY A 148 -7.81 -4.08 7.82
CA GLY A 148 -9.26 -4.03 7.68
C GLY A 148 -9.77 -4.60 6.35
N PHE A 149 -10.99 -5.13 6.36
CA PHE A 149 -11.69 -5.53 5.12
C PHE A 149 -11.91 -4.37 4.15
N ALA A 150 -12.03 -3.14 4.65
CA ALA A 150 -12.12 -1.95 3.80
C ALA A 150 -10.89 -1.80 2.90
N SER A 151 -9.68 -2.09 3.42
CA SER A 151 -8.47 -2.03 2.59
C SER A 151 -8.46 -3.09 1.50
N LEU A 152 -8.92 -4.30 1.78
CA LEU A 152 -9.05 -5.37 0.78
C LEU A 152 -9.99 -4.95 -0.34
N LEU A 153 -11.13 -4.35 0.00
CA LEU A 153 -12.09 -3.84 -0.98
C LEU A 153 -11.47 -2.73 -1.85
N ILE A 154 -10.87 -1.71 -1.23
CA ILE A 154 -10.25 -0.59 -1.94
C ILE A 154 -9.11 -1.06 -2.84
N ARG A 155 -8.22 -1.91 -2.32
CA ARG A 155 -7.12 -2.49 -3.11
C ARG A 155 -7.64 -3.35 -4.26
N SER A 156 -8.72 -4.12 -4.06
CA SER A 156 -9.31 -4.93 -5.13
C SER A 156 -9.92 -4.07 -6.23
N ILE A 157 -10.61 -2.98 -5.87
CA ILE A 157 -11.13 -1.99 -6.83
C ILE A 157 -9.97 -1.35 -7.59
N LEU A 158 -8.95 -0.86 -6.88
CA LEU A 158 -7.76 -0.26 -7.49
C LEU A 158 -7.08 -1.23 -8.46
N PHE A 159 -6.91 -2.49 -8.07
CA PHE A 159 -6.35 -3.52 -8.94
C PHE A 159 -7.22 -3.74 -10.18
N GLY A 160 -8.55 -3.81 -10.04
CA GLY A 160 -9.48 -3.90 -11.16
C GLY A 160 -9.38 -2.71 -12.12
N VAL A 161 -9.26 -1.49 -11.60
CA VAL A 161 -9.08 -0.27 -12.40
C VAL A 161 -7.76 -0.29 -13.16
N ILE A 162 -6.67 -0.71 -12.50
CA ILE A 162 -5.35 -0.85 -13.12
C ILE A 162 -5.41 -1.89 -14.25
N LEU A 163 -6.00 -3.06 -14.00
CA LEU A 163 -6.17 -4.10 -15.00
C LEU A 163 -6.98 -3.60 -16.20
N PHE A 164 -8.13 -2.97 -15.95
CA PHE A 164 -8.98 -2.42 -17.00
C PHE A 164 -8.25 -1.39 -17.86
N THR A 165 -7.53 -0.46 -17.22
CA THR A 165 -6.79 0.59 -17.91
C THR A 165 -5.68 0.02 -18.77
N VAL A 166 -4.90 -0.94 -18.24
CA VAL A 166 -3.82 -1.59 -18.99
C VAL A 166 -4.37 -2.43 -20.15
N SER A 167 -5.43 -3.23 -19.93
CA SER A 167 -6.06 -4.01 -20.99
C SER A 167 -6.67 -3.14 -22.10
N ARG A 168 -7.13 -1.92 -21.78
CA ARG A 168 -7.59 -0.96 -22.80
C ARG A 168 -6.41 -0.40 -23.59
N TYR A 169 -5.32 -0.04 -22.91
CA TYR A 169 -4.12 0.47 -23.56
C TYR A 169 -3.52 -0.55 -24.53
N GLU A 170 -3.36 -1.81 -24.10
CA GLU A 170 -2.83 -2.89 -24.94
C GLU A 170 -3.71 -3.14 -26.18
N ARG A 171 -5.05 -3.21 -26.02
CA ARG A 171 -5.97 -3.35 -27.17
C ARG A 171 -5.83 -2.22 -28.17
N ASN A 172 -5.75 -0.97 -27.71
CA ASN A 172 -5.61 0.17 -28.60
C ASN A 172 -4.24 0.21 -29.28
N ALA A 173 -3.19 -0.27 -28.62
CA ALA A 173 -1.87 -0.40 -29.24
C ALA A 173 -1.87 -1.42 -30.38
N HIS A 174 -2.59 -2.54 -30.24
CA HIS A 174 -2.70 -3.56 -31.28
C HIS A 174 -3.60 -3.20 -32.46
N VAL A 175 -4.52 -2.25 -32.30
CA VAL A 175 -5.39 -1.76 -33.40
C VAL A 175 -4.68 -0.75 -34.31
N ASN A 176 -3.56 -0.18 -33.86
CA ASN A 176 -2.81 0.85 -34.60
C ASN A 176 -1.59 0.31 -35.37
N TYR A 177 -1.50 -1.01 -35.59
CA TYR A 177 -0.51 -1.69 -36.44
C TYR A 177 -1.23 -2.53 -37.49
#